data_AF-A0A958T562-F1
#
_entry.id   AF-A0A958T562-F1
#
_cell.length_a   1.000
_cell.length_b   1.000
_cell.length_c   1.000
_cell.angle_alpha   90.00
_cell.angle_beta   90.00
_cell.angle_gamma   90.00
#
_symmetry.space_group_name_H-M   'P 1'
#
loop_
_entity.id
_entity.type
_entity.pdbx_description
1 polymer ?
#
loop_
_entity_poly.entity_id
_entity_poly.type
_entity_poly.pdbx_seq_one_letter_code
_entity_poly.pdbx_strand_id
1 'polypeptide(L)'
;RNNTTGNNNSAFGSNALLNNTAGNSNSAFGNLALSDNLSGSANNAFGSLALRANTTGNSNNAFGTAAMLSNTEGLFNSAFGQSTLSSNTLGDNNSAFGYMALRDNTLANQNSAFGRSSLILNTTGTSNSGFGYNTLETNRIGSKNTAVGSEADVAANNLSNATAIGANAQVGASNSMVLGS
;
A
#
# COMPACT_ATOMS: atom_id res chain seq x y z
N ARG A 1 -3.41 -23.39 -16.21
CA ARG A 1 -3.57 -23.04 -14.78
C ARG A 1 -2.84 -24.12 -13.99
N ASN A 2 -1.75 -23.79 -13.29
CA ASN A 2 -1.10 -24.72 -12.37
C ASN A 2 -1.60 -24.37 -10.96
N ASN A 3 -2.72 -24.97 -10.55
CA ASN A 3 -3.17 -24.94 -9.16
C ASN A 3 -3.02 -26.36 -8.62
N THR A 4 -1.86 -26.67 -8.03
CA THR A 4 -1.49 -28.06 -7.72
C THR A 4 -2.13 -28.57 -6.43
N THR A 5 -2.18 -27.77 -5.36
CA THR A 5 -2.76 -28.17 -4.06
C THR A 5 -3.65 -27.11 -3.40
N GLY A 6 -3.67 -25.88 -3.92
CA GLY A 6 -4.51 -24.79 -3.40
C GLY A 6 -6.00 -24.97 -3.71
N ASN A 7 -6.86 -24.66 -2.74
CA ASN A 7 -8.32 -24.80 -2.84
C ASN A 7 -9.04 -23.44 -2.83
N ASN A 8 -10.27 -23.41 -3.38
CA ASN A 8 -11.17 -22.25 -3.35
C ASN A 8 -10.65 -20.97 -4.02
N ASN A 9 -9.86 -21.11 -5.07
CA ASN A 9 -9.32 -19.97 -5.82
C ASN A 9 -10.22 -19.58 -7.02
N SER A 10 -10.40 -18.28 -7.22
CA SER A 10 -11.09 -17.69 -8.37
C SER A 10 -10.09 -16.96 -9.26
N ALA A 11 -10.04 -17.28 -10.57
CA ALA A 11 -9.08 -16.69 -11.51
C ALA A 11 -9.75 -16.28 -12.83
N PHE A 12 -9.79 -14.99 -13.12
CA PHE A 12 -10.36 -14.40 -14.33
C PHE A 12 -9.35 -13.45 -14.99
N GLY A 13 -9.02 -13.70 -16.25
CA GLY A 13 -7.99 -12.95 -16.98
C GLY A 13 -6.80 -13.83 -17.37
N SER A 14 -6.05 -13.37 -18.39
CA SER A 14 -4.88 -14.11 -18.87
C SER A 14 -3.80 -14.18 -17.80
N ASN A 15 -3.28 -15.39 -17.54
CA ASN A 15 -2.22 -15.68 -16.55
C ASN A 15 -2.56 -15.30 -15.09
N ALA A 16 -3.85 -15.12 -14.76
CA ALA A 16 -4.27 -14.97 -13.37
C ALA A 16 -4.00 -16.28 -12.59
N LEU A 17 -3.36 -16.18 -11.41
CA LEU A 17 -2.92 -17.31 -10.58
C LEU A 17 -2.10 -18.37 -11.33
N LEU A 18 -1.22 -17.95 -12.26
CA LEU A 18 -0.45 -18.87 -13.09
C LEU A 18 0.43 -19.83 -12.27
N ASN A 19 1.14 -19.31 -11.27
CA ASN A 19 2.14 -20.06 -10.49
C ASN A 19 1.65 -20.49 -9.08
N ASN A 20 0.34 -20.39 -8.79
CA ASN A 20 -0.23 -20.73 -7.48
C ASN A 20 -0.11 -22.21 -7.14
N THR A 21 0.85 -22.58 -6.30
CA THR A 21 1.06 -23.99 -5.94
C THR A 21 0.19 -24.44 -4.77
N ALA A 22 0.23 -23.71 -3.64
CA ALA A 22 -0.41 -24.11 -2.38
C ALA A 22 -1.38 -23.06 -1.78
N GLY A 23 -1.43 -21.85 -2.36
CA GLY A 23 -2.27 -20.76 -1.86
C GLY A 23 -3.77 -21.06 -1.98
N ASN A 24 -4.53 -20.73 -0.93
CA ASN A 24 -5.96 -21.00 -0.83
C ASN A 24 -6.79 -19.71 -0.80
N SER A 25 -8.05 -19.79 -1.21
CA SER A 25 -9.04 -18.71 -1.07
C SER A 25 -8.61 -17.38 -1.71
N ASN A 26 -7.87 -17.43 -2.82
CA ASN A 26 -7.44 -16.25 -3.55
C ASN A 26 -8.45 -15.88 -4.65
N SER A 27 -8.69 -14.59 -4.81
CA SER A 27 -9.54 -14.00 -5.85
C SER A 27 -8.67 -13.14 -6.77
N ALA A 28 -8.45 -13.59 -8.01
CA ALA A 28 -7.64 -12.90 -9.00
C ALA A 28 -8.48 -12.53 -10.24
N PHE A 29 -8.66 -11.24 -10.48
CA PHE A 29 -9.47 -10.67 -11.56
C PHE A 29 -8.66 -9.63 -12.32
N GLY A 30 -8.03 -10.03 -13.42
CA GLY A 30 -7.21 -9.17 -14.26
C GLY A 30 -6.11 -9.94 -14.99
N ASN A 31 -5.56 -9.34 -16.03
CA ASN A 31 -4.35 -9.87 -16.67
C ASN A 31 -3.19 -9.87 -15.65
N LEU A 32 -2.55 -11.03 -15.46
CA LEU A 32 -1.43 -11.26 -14.54
C LEU A 32 -1.72 -10.96 -13.05
N ALA A 33 -2.99 -10.92 -12.65
CA ALA A 33 -3.35 -10.78 -11.23
C ALA A 33 -2.88 -12.01 -10.44
N LEU A 34 -2.11 -11.79 -9.36
CA LEU A 34 -1.50 -12.85 -8.52
C LEU A 34 -0.72 -13.92 -9.33
N SER A 35 -0.08 -13.55 -10.45
CA SER A 35 0.55 -14.55 -11.33
C SER A 35 1.69 -15.32 -10.64
N ASP A 36 2.41 -14.68 -9.72
CA ASP A 36 3.61 -15.25 -9.09
C ASP A 36 3.34 -15.79 -7.67
N ASN A 37 2.08 -15.78 -7.23
CA ASN A 37 1.67 -16.32 -5.93
C ASN A 37 2.11 -17.78 -5.81
N LEU A 38 2.87 -18.14 -4.76
CA LEU A 38 3.31 -19.52 -4.54
C LEU A 38 2.40 -20.19 -3.49
N SER A 39 2.36 -19.62 -2.28
CA SER A 39 1.63 -20.18 -1.14
C SER A 39 0.76 -19.16 -0.40
N GLY A 40 0.79 -17.89 -0.81
CA GLY A 40 -0.06 -16.84 -0.24
C GLY A 40 -1.54 -17.16 -0.35
N SER A 41 -2.31 -16.88 0.70
CA SER A 41 -3.72 -17.24 0.84
C SER A 41 -4.57 -16.03 1.21
N ALA A 42 -5.87 -16.12 0.92
CA ALA A 42 -6.87 -15.09 1.22
C ALA A 42 -6.56 -13.72 0.58
N ASN A 43 -5.91 -13.69 -0.58
CA ASN A 43 -5.61 -12.45 -1.29
C ASN A 43 -6.71 -12.11 -2.31
N ASN A 44 -7.08 -10.83 -2.37
CA ASN A 44 -8.03 -10.26 -3.32
C ASN A 44 -7.28 -9.32 -4.27
N ALA A 45 -7.13 -9.70 -5.53
CA ALA A 45 -6.43 -8.94 -6.56
C ALA A 45 -7.38 -8.64 -7.73
N PHE A 46 -7.84 -7.39 -7.79
CA PHE A 46 -8.79 -6.90 -8.80
C PHE A 46 -8.16 -5.77 -9.61
N GLY A 47 -7.69 -6.08 -10.81
CA GLY A 47 -6.97 -5.17 -11.69
C GLY A 47 -5.86 -5.88 -12.45
N SER A 48 -5.46 -5.32 -13.59
CA SER A 48 -4.28 -5.84 -14.29
C SER A 48 -3.04 -5.63 -13.42
N LEU A 49 -2.22 -6.68 -13.29
CA LEU A 49 -0.98 -6.70 -12.50
C LEU A 49 -1.18 -6.50 -10.98
N ALA A 50 -2.43 -6.55 -10.48
CA ALA A 50 -2.68 -6.45 -9.04
C ALA A 50 -2.04 -7.64 -8.31
N LEU A 51 -1.25 -7.35 -7.26
CA LEU A 51 -0.49 -8.36 -6.49
C LEU A 51 0.37 -9.31 -7.35
N ARG A 52 0.87 -8.87 -8.51
CA ARG A 52 1.57 -9.75 -9.47
C ARG A 52 2.70 -10.55 -8.81
N ALA A 53 3.56 -9.89 -8.05
CA ALA A 53 4.78 -10.46 -7.49
C ALA A 53 4.60 -11.12 -6.11
N ASN A 54 3.37 -11.26 -5.60
CA ASN A 54 3.13 -11.90 -4.29
C ASN A 54 3.68 -13.32 -4.30
N THR A 55 4.42 -13.74 -3.28
CA THR A 55 4.96 -15.11 -3.20
C THR A 55 4.31 -15.86 -2.04
N THR A 56 4.40 -15.32 -0.83
CA THR A 56 3.92 -15.94 0.41
C THR A 56 2.97 -15.03 1.21
N GLY A 57 2.83 -13.76 0.82
CA GLY A 57 1.97 -12.79 1.49
C GLY A 57 0.50 -13.23 1.55
N ASN A 58 -0.16 -12.95 2.67
CA ASN A 58 -1.54 -13.38 2.96
C ASN A 58 -2.45 -12.19 3.27
N SER A 59 -3.74 -12.38 3.02
CA SER A 59 -4.80 -11.46 3.45
C SER A 59 -4.65 -10.03 2.90
N ASN A 60 -4.13 -9.89 1.68
CA ASN A 60 -3.98 -8.60 1.02
C ASN A 60 -5.17 -8.27 0.11
N ASN A 61 -5.55 -7.00 0.07
CA ASN A 61 -6.66 -6.48 -0.73
C ASN A 61 -6.13 -5.44 -1.72
N ALA A 62 -5.94 -5.80 -2.98
CA ALA A 62 -5.43 -4.93 -4.03
C ALA A 62 -6.50 -4.72 -5.12
N PHE A 63 -7.03 -3.51 -5.19
CA PHE A 63 -8.08 -3.10 -6.10
C PHE A 63 -7.61 -1.92 -6.96
N GLY A 64 -7.21 -2.20 -8.19
CA GLY A 64 -6.69 -1.23 -9.14
C GLY A 64 -5.56 -1.80 -9.99
N THR A 65 -5.31 -1.20 -11.15
CA THR A 65 -4.17 -1.58 -12.00
C THR A 65 -2.87 -1.35 -11.27
N ALA A 66 -2.02 -2.39 -11.20
CA ALA A 66 -0.73 -2.40 -10.50
C ALA A 66 -0.79 -2.03 -9.00
N ALA A 67 -1.97 -2.19 -8.37
CA ALA A 67 -2.08 -2.10 -6.91
C ALA A 67 -1.25 -3.24 -6.28
N MET A 68 -0.37 -2.90 -5.34
CA MET A 68 0.55 -3.83 -4.69
C MET A 68 1.40 -4.68 -5.64
N LEU A 69 1.80 -4.12 -6.79
CA LEU A 69 2.52 -4.81 -7.86
C LEU A 69 3.70 -5.67 -7.37
N SER A 70 4.48 -5.16 -6.42
CA SER A 70 5.76 -5.73 -5.98
C SER A 70 5.70 -6.40 -4.61
N ASN A 71 4.52 -6.56 -4.00
CA ASN A 71 4.37 -7.22 -2.70
C ASN A 71 4.89 -8.64 -2.82
N THR A 72 5.82 -9.07 -1.96
CA THR A 72 6.34 -10.45 -1.97
C THR A 72 5.81 -11.22 -0.77
N GLU A 73 6.03 -10.67 0.43
CA GLU A 73 5.71 -11.35 1.70
C GLU A 73 4.79 -10.52 2.60
N GLY A 74 4.58 -9.24 2.29
CA GLY A 74 3.76 -8.33 3.08
C GLY A 74 2.33 -8.85 3.31
N LEU A 75 1.79 -8.59 4.49
CA LEU A 75 0.57 -9.14 5.04
C LEU A 75 -0.44 -8.05 5.41
N PHE A 76 -1.73 -8.38 5.29
CA PHE A 76 -2.84 -7.56 5.81
C PHE A 76 -2.87 -6.13 5.24
N ASN A 77 -2.41 -5.93 4.01
CA ASN A 77 -2.45 -4.62 3.37
C ASN A 77 -3.76 -4.42 2.59
N SER A 78 -4.22 -3.18 2.54
CA SER A 78 -5.37 -2.73 1.77
C SER A 78 -4.94 -1.61 0.83
N ALA A 79 -5.03 -1.84 -0.47
CA ALA A 79 -4.61 -0.94 -1.54
C ALA A 79 -5.73 -0.75 -2.55
N PHE A 80 -6.30 0.45 -2.60
CA PHE A 80 -7.41 0.80 -3.48
C PHE A 80 -7.02 1.99 -4.36
N GLY A 81 -6.85 1.76 -5.65
CA GLY A 81 -6.40 2.75 -6.62
C GLY A 81 -5.31 2.21 -7.54
N GLN A 82 -5.07 2.93 -8.63
CA GLN A 82 -3.98 2.59 -9.55
C GLN A 82 -2.62 2.89 -8.90
N SER A 83 -1.71 1.91 -8.99
CA SER A 83 -0.33 1.98 -8.46
C SER A 83 -0.25 2.30 -6.96
N THR A 84 -1.30 2.02 -6.21
CA THR A 84 -1.33 2.15 -4.75
C THR A 84 -0.47 1.05 -4.12
N LEU A 85 0.41 1.39 -3.18
CA LEU A 85 1.37 0.45 -2.56
C LEU A 85 2.23 -0.35 -3.57
N SER A 86 2.50 0.18 -4.77
CA SER A 86 3.09 -0.60 -5.87
C SER A 86 4.48 -1.17 -5.59
N SER A 87 5.26 -0.50 -4.74
CA SER A 87 6.63 -0.90 -4.39
C SER A 87 6.75 -1.63 -3.06
N ASN A 88 5.62 -1.92 -2.37
CA ASN A 88 5.63 -2.64 -1.10
C ASN A 88 6.23 -4.02 -1.33
N THR A 89 7.20 -4.46 -0.52
CA THR A 89 7.79 -5.81 -0.63
C THR A 89 7.46 -6.63 0.61
N LEU A 90 7.80 -6.10 1.79
CA LEU A 90 7.63 -6.76 3.09
C LEU A 90 6.73 -6.01 4.07
N GLY A 91 6.29 -4.79 3.73
CA GLY A 91 5.49 -3.97 4.64
C GLY A 91 4.12 -4.58 4.94
N ASP A 92 3.70 -4.50 6.21
CA ASP A 92 2.48 -5.08 6.74
C ASP A 92 1.50 -4.03 7.27
N ASN A 93 0.21 -4.39 7.27
CA ASN A 93 -0.86 -3.62 7.90
C ASN A 93 -0.98 -2.18 7.37
N ASN A 94 -0.68 -1.94 6.09
CA ASN A 94 -0.86 -0.63 5.47
C ASN A 94 -2.27 -0.51 4.85
N SER A 95 -2.87 0.67 4.98
CA SER A 95 -4.16 1.02 4.42
C SER A 95 -3.99 2.22 3.50
N ALA A 96 -4.12 2.02 2.19
CA ALA A 96 -3.84 3.01 1.16
C ALA A 96 -5.02 3.10 0.17
N PHE A 97 -5.56 4.30 0.00
CA PHE A 97 -6.73 4.57 -0.83
C PHE A 97 -6.49 5.83 -1.66
N GLY A 98 -6.35 5.68 -2.97
CA GLY A 98 -6.10 6.76 -3.91
C GLY A 98 -4.99 6.43 -4.91
N TYR A 99 -5.01 7.10 -6.06
CA TYR A 99 -3.96 6.99 -7.08
C TYR A 99 -2.59 7.26 -6.46
N MET A 100 -1.66 6.31 -6.57
CA MET A 100 -0.29 6.38 -6.04
C MET A 100 -0.17 6.63 -4.52
N ALA A 101 -1.22 6.39 -3.72
CA ALA A 101 -1.07 6.44 -2.26
C ALA A 101 -0.06 5.37 -1.79
N LEU A 102 0.90 5.76 -0.93
CA LEU A 102 1.99 4.89 -0.45
C LEU A 102 2.80 4.17 -1.56
N ARG A 103 2.91 4.76 -2.75
CA ARG A 103 3.53 4.11 -3.93
C ARG A 103 4.92 3.53 -3.64
N ASP A 104 5.78 4.29 -2.97
CA ASP A 104 7.19 3.93 -2.74
C ASP A 104 7.45 3.25 -1.37
N ASN A 105 6.39 2.85 -0.66
CA ASN A 105 6.52 2.06 0.58
C ASN A 105 7.23 0.75 0.26
N THR A 106 8.30 0.40 0.96
CA THR A 106 9.02 -0.86 0.72
C THR A 106 8.88 -1.82 1.90
N LEU A 107 9.25 -1.36 3.09
CA LEU A 107 9.31 -2.15 4.32
C LEU A 107 8.40 -1.62 5.43
N ALA A 108 7.80 -0.46 5.23
CA ALA A 108 7.13 0.24 6.31
C ALA A 108 5.76 -0.37 6.63
N ASN A 109 5.42 -0.32 7.92
CA ASN A 109 4.23 -0.93 8.48
C ASN A 109 3.26 0.11 9.04
N GLN A 110 1.99 -0.27 9.12
CA GLN A 110 0.95 0.45 9.86
C GLN A 110 0.70 1.88 9.36
N ASN A 111 0.94 2.16 8.07
CA ASN A 111 0.63 3.46 7.51
C ASN A 111 -0.81 3.52 6.97
N SER A 112 -1.44 4.66 7.15
CA SER A 112 -2.77 5.00 6.65
C SER A 112 -2.66 6.16 5.68
N ALA A 113 -2.98 5.97 4.40
CA ALA A 113 -2.88 6.98 3.36
C ALA A 113 -4.18 7.06 2.56
N PHE A 114 -4.92 8.15 2.73
CA PHE A 114 -6.22 8.36 2.11
C PHE A 114 -6.18 9.62 1.28
N GLY A 115 -6.09 9.46 -0.04
CA GLY A 115 -6.01 10.54 -1.01
C GLY A 115 -4.95 10.28 -2.08
N ARG A 116 -5.07 10.95 -3.21
CA ARG A 116 -4.10 10.85 -4.30
C ARG A 116 -2.72 11.29 -3.81
N SER A 117 -1.72 10.43 -4.03
CA SER A 117 -0.32 10.63 -3.65
C SER A 117 -0.07 10.90 -2.15
N SER A 118 -1.00 10.56 -1.26
CA SER A 118 -0.73 10.59 0.18
C SER A 118 0.41 9.62 0.54
N LEU A 119 1.39 10.09 1.30
CA LEU A 119 2.57 9.31 1.72
C LEU A 119 3.35 8.68 0.55
N ILE A 120 3.31 9.29 -0.65
CA ILE A 120 3.82 8.69 -1.88
C ILE A 120 5.31 8.28 -1.81
N LEU A 121 6.14 9.05 -1.10
CA LEU A 121 7.59 8.82 -0.97
C LEU A 121 8.00 8.07 0.31
N ASN A 122 7.04 7.66 1.16
CA ASN A 122 7.36 6.94 2.40
C ASN A 122 8.00 5.59 2.06
N THR A 123 9.19 5.29 2.59
CA THR A 123 9.89 4.01 2.33
C THR A 123 9.89 3.11 3.55
N THR A 124 10.27 3.65 4.72
CA THR A 124 10.45 2.89 5.98
C THR A 124 9.78 3.53 7.19
N GLY A 125 9.20 4.73 7.03
CA GLY A 125 8.47 5.41 8.09
C GLY A 125 7.21 4.65 8.48
N THR A 126 7.01 4.40 9.78
CA THR A 126 5.90 3.58 10.29
C THR A 126 4.86 4.41 11.01
N SER A 127 3.63 3.87 11.07
CA SER A 127 2.54 4.46 11.83
C SER A 127 2.17 5.89 11.42
N ASN A 128 2.39 6.27 10.16
CA ASN A 128 1.99 7.58 9.64
C ASN A 128 0.54 7.56 9.16
N SER A 129 -0.16 8.67 9.32
CA SER A 129 -1.55 8.87 8.88
C SER A 129 -1.66 10.11 8.00
N GLY A 130 -1.89 9.94 6.70
CA GLY A 130 -2.17 11.01 5.75
C GLY A 130 -3.61 10.94 5.25
N PHE A 131 -4.35 12.04 5.34
CA PHE A 131 -5.71 12.18 4.84
C PHE A 131 -5.85 13.46 4.02
N GLY A 132 -5.77 13.34 2.69
CA GLY A 132 -5.84 14.45 1.75
C GLY A 132 -5.05 14.19 0.47
N TYR A 133 -5.20 15.09 -0.50
CA TYR A 133 -4.33 15.13 -1.68
C TYR A 133 -2.91 15.52 -1.26
N ASN A 134 -1.90 14.77 -1.70
CA ASN A 134 -0.48 15.04 -1.42
C ASN A 134 -0.12 15.21 0.07
N THR A 135 -0.82 14.54 1.00
CA THR A 135 -0.45 14.60 2.42
C THR A 135 0.82 13.82 2.72
N LEU A 136 1.68 14.35 3.59
CA LEU A 136 2.97 13.74 3.98
C LEU A 136 3.86 13.38 2.77
N GLU A 137 3.82 14.18 1.70
CA GLU A 137 4.60 13.94 0.48
C GLU A 137 6.11 13.95 0.76
N THR A 138 6.56 14.84 1.65
CA THR A 138 7.97 14.97 2.05
C THR A 138 8.45 13.81 2.94
N ASN A 139 7.54 13.14 3.65
CA ASN A 139 7.89 12.11 4.63
C ASN A 139 8.42 10.81 3.96
N ARG A 140 9.71 10.50 4.17
CA ARG A 140 10.34 9.27 3.63
C ARG A 140 10.58 8.22 4.72
N ILE A 141 11.13 8.65 5.85
CA ILE A 141 11.57 7.75 6.94
C ILE A 141 11.00 8.16 8.30
N GLY A 142 10.38 9.33 8.39
CA GLY A 142 9.71 9.80 9.59
C GLY A 142 8.53 8.92 9.97
N SER A 143 8.26 8.82 11.27
CA SER A 143 7.28 7.87 11.82
C SER A 143 6.31 8.57 12.78
N LYS A 144 5.11 8.02 12.91
CA LYS A 144 4.06 8.55 13.81
C LYS A 144 3.64 9.98 13.48
N ASN A 145 3.74 10.38 12.20
CA ASN A 145 3.29 11.68 11.74
C ASN A 145 1.82 11.59 11.30
N THR A 146 1.06 12.66 11.54
CA THR A 146 -0.32 12.80 11.11
C THR A 146 -0.44 14.04 10.23
N ALA A 147 -1.01 13.93 9.04
CA ALA A 147 -1.38 15.08 8.22
C ALA A 147 -2.81 14.95 7.71
N VAL A 148 -3.61 16.01 7.90
CA VAL A 148 -5.00 16.06 7.48
C VAL A 148 -5.26 17.37 6.75
N GLY A 149 -5.67 17.31 5.48
CA GLY A 149 -5.86 18.46 4.61
C GLY A 149 -5.02 18.37 3.34
N SER A 150 -5.49 18.96 2.24
CA SER A 150 -4.73 18.98 0.99
C SER A 150 -3.35 19.60 1.22
N GLU A 151 -2.29 18.92 0.80
CA GLU A 151 -0.90 19.40 0.91
C GLU A 151 -0.42 19.62 2.36
N ALA A 152 -1.11 19.05 3.36
CA ALA A 152 -0.62 19.05 4.73
C ALA A 152 0.61 18.14 4.85
N ASP A 153 1.72 18.63 5.42
CA ASP A 153 3.01 17.95 5.36
C ASP A 153 3.92 18.21 6.58
N VAL A 154 5.04 17.49 6.61
CA VAL A 154 6.20 17.74 7.44
C VAL A 154 7.27 18.49 6.63
N ALA A 155 8.01 19.41 7.25
CA ALA A 155 9.05 20.17 6.54
C ALA A 155 10.34 19.36 6.28
N ALA A 156 10.48 18.19 6.89
CA ALA A 156 11.63 17.32 6.74
C ALA A 156 11.22 15.84 6.67
N ASN A 157 12.01 15.03 5.97
CA ASN A 157 11.67 13.66 5.63
C ASN A 157 11.76 12.64 6.78
N ASN A 158 12.23 13.07 7.96
CA ASN A 158 12.57 12.23 9.11
C ASN A 158 11.95 12.72 10.43
N LEU A 159 10.98 13.65 10.39
CA LEU A 159 10.30 14.08 11.60
C LEU A 159 9.51 12.94 12.22
N SER A 160 9.29 12.99 13.53
CA SER A 160 8.46 12.01 14.23
C SER A 160 7.53 12.66 15.22
N ASN A 161 6.35 12.07 15.42
CA ASN A 161 5.28 12.63 16.25
C ASN A 161 4.91 14.07 15.83
N ALA A 162 4.96 14.38 14.53
CA ALA A 162 4.55 15.66 13.96
C ALA A 162 3.10 15.60 13.49
N THR A 163 2.28 16.60 13.82
CA THR A 163 0.86 16.65 13.42
C THR A 163 0.52 17.94 12.67
N ALA A 164 0.22 17.84 11.37
CA ALA A 164 -0.25 18.95 10.54
C ALA A 164 -1.75 18.81 10.25
N ILE A 165 -2.57 19.80 10.60
CA ILE A 165 -4.01 19.78 10.32
C ILE A 165 -4.42 21.08 9.64
N GLY A 166 -4.94 21.02 8.43
CA GLY A 166 -5.29 22.17 7.60
C GLY A 166 -4.65 22.06 6.22
N ALA A 167 -5.29 22.59 5.18
CA ALA A 167 -4.70 22.60 3.85
C ALA A 167 -3.40 23.43 3.85
N ASN A 168 -2.31 22.89 3.30
CA ASN A 168 -0.95 23.47 3.31
C ASN A 168 -0.30 23.62 4.71
N ALA A 169 -0.91 23.08 5.77
CA ALA A 169 -0.30 23.10 7.09
C ALA A 169 1.04 22.34 7.06
N GLN A 170 2.12 22.97 7.55
CA GLN A 170 3.45 22.35 7.56
C GLN A 170 4.05 22.36 8.97
N VAL A 171 4.39 21.17 9.48
CA VAL A 171 5.09 21.04 10.77
C VAL A 171 6.61 21.01 10.56
N GLY A 172 7.32 21.92 11.23
CA GLY A 172 8.77 22.08 11.11
C GLY A 172 9.62 21.21 12.04
N ALA A 173 9.03 20.56 13.06
CA ALA A 173 9.79 19.84 14.08
C ALA A 173 9.07 18.59 14.61
N SER A 174 9.85 17.62 15.10
CA SER A 174 9.31 16.46 15.82
C SER A 174 8.58 16.88 17.11
N ASN A 175 7.61 16.07 17.55
CA ASN A 175 6.81 16.31 18.76
C ASN A 175 6.10 17.67 18.75
N SER A 176 5.63 18.11 17.60
CA SER A 176 4.96 19.39 17.46
C SER A 176 3.72 19.28 16.57
N MET A 177 2.84 20.26 16.70
CA MET A 177 1.59 20.34 15.97
C MET A 177 1.44 21.71 15.32
N VAL A 178 0.93 21.74 14.10
CA VAL A 178 0.43 22.93 13.41
C VAL A 178 -1.02 22.70 13.03
N LEU A 179 -1.89 23.67 13.36
CA LEU A 179 -3.32 23.65 13.09
C LEU A 179 -3.71 24.92 12.33
N GLY A 180 -4.19 24.75 11.10
CA GLY A 180 -4.51 25.82 10.16
C GLY A 180 -3.30 26.29 9.35
N SER A 181 -3.59 26.86 8.19
CA SER A 181 -2.67 27.56 7.28
C SER A 181 -3.47 28.51 6.39
#